data_AF-A0A931STV3-F1
#
_entry.id   AF-A0A931STV3-F1
#
_cell.length_a   1.000
_cell.length_b   1.000
_cell.length_c   1.000
_cell.angle_alpha   90.00
_cell.angle_beta   90.00
_cell.angle_gamma   90.00
#
_symmetry.space_group_name_H-M   'P 1'
#
loop_
_entity.id
_entity.type
_entity.pdbx_description
1 polymer ?
#
loop_
_entity_poly.entity_id
_entity_poly.type
_entity_poly.pdbx_seq_one_letter_code
_entity_poly.pdbx_strand_id
1 'polypeptide(L)'
;MVVIGGGPLGLEFAQMFSHFGTHITVLAATDQILPREEPEIAQELQRCLAAEGLAIHTGVRVEKVSARSGQKVVTFLQGKKRGSVEASQVLLAAGVRANTEDLGLAKAGVKLGRNGFIQVNQFYQTDNPNIFAAGDCVGKMALETVAAKEGVLAAENALTIPVRTLNYDHVPRAVFTNPQVASVASLKKRRCAGSTHAPVAPSLWSPYRRPWPSTRREESSRWSSIPAVPRSWAYISFPLAQPTSSTRPRSR
;
A
#
# COMPACT_ATOMS: atom_id res chain seq x y z
N MET A 1 -19.61 -6.29 9.34
CA MET A 1 -18.26 -6.20 9.94
C MET A 1 -17.86 -4.74 10.04
N VAL A 2 -17.16 -4.35 11.11
CA VAL A 2 -16.55 -3.01 11.21
C VAL A 2 -15.05 -3.11 10.95
N VAL A 3 -14.51 -2.25 10.09
CA VAL A 3 -13.08 -2.08 9.89
C VAL A 3 -12.64 -0.78 10.54
N ILE A 4 -11.69 -0.85 11.48
CA ILE A 4 -11.10 0.32 12.13
C ILE A 4 -9.77 0.63 11.44
N GLY A 5 -9.76 1.66 10.61
CA GLY A 5 -8.60 2.09 9.83
C GLY A 5 -8.94 2.32 8.36
N GLY A 6 -8.67 3.53 7.86
CA GLY A 6 -8.85 3.93 6.46
C GLY A 6 -7.58 3.88 5.62
N GLY A 7 -6.59 3.07 6.02
CA GLY A 7 -5.36 2.85 5.26
C GLY A 7 -5.49 1.73 4.21
N PRO A 8 -4.43 1.45 3.43
CA PRO A 8 -4.46 0.46 2.35
C PRO A 8 -5.05 -0.90 2.75
N LEU A 9 -4.48 -1.55 3.77
CA LEU A 9 -4.96 -2.85 4.26
C LEU A 9 -6.43 -2.80 4.68
N GLY A 10 -6.83 -1.74 5.40
CA GLY A 10 -8.21 -1.58 5.85
C GLY A 10 -9.20 -1.54 4.68
N LEU A 11 -8.87 -0.81 3.61
CA LEU A 11 -9.75 -0.68 2.44
C LEU A 11 -9.75 -1.92 1.56
N GLU A 12 -8.60 -2.57 1.35
CA GLU A 12 -8.50 -3.82 0.58
C GLU A 12 -9.35 -4.93 1.21
N PHE A 13 -9.17 -5.15 2.53
CA PHE A 13 -9.99 -6.13 3.25
C PHE A 13 -11.47 -5.70 3.30
N ALA A 14 -11.76 -4.42 3.51
CA ALA A 14 -13.14 -3.92 3.48
C ALA A 14 -13.83 -4.26 2.16
N GLN A 15 -13.21 -3.95 1.03
CA GLN A 15 -13.80 -4.22 -0.28
C GLN A 15 -13.91 -5.72 -0.56
N MET A 16 -12.85 -6.49 -0.25
CA MET A 16 -12.85 -7.94 -0.42
C MET A 16 -14.01 -8.61 0.33
N PHE A 17 -14.21 -8.28 1.62
CA PHE A 17 -15.32 -8.83 2.38
C PHE A 17 -16.69 -8.31 1.93
N SER A 18 -16.76 -7.09 1.40
CA SER A 18 -17.98 -6.57 0.76
C SER A 18 -18.37 -7.41 -0.46
N HIS A 19 -17.41 -7.78 -1.31
CA HIS A 19 -17.64 -8.65 -2.47
C HIS A 19 -18.06 -10.08 -2.10
N PHE A 20 -17.72 -10.53 -0.89
CA PHE A 20 -18.26 -11.76 -0.31
C PHE A 20 -19.64 -11.60 0.35
N GLY A 21 -20.30 -10.45 0.20
CA GLY A 21 -21.65 -10.19 0.68
C GLY A 21 -21.74 -9.71 2.13
N THR A 22 -20.63 -9.27 2.73
CA THR A 22 -20.65 -8.72 4.10
C THR A 22 -20.96 -7.23 4.07
N HIS A 23 -21.91 -6.76 4.89
CA HIS A 23 -22.07 -5.31 5.11
C HIS A 23 -20.89 -4.74 5.90
N ILE A 24 -20.20 -3.76 5.32
CA ILE A 24 -18.98 -3.17 5.88
C ILE A 24 -19.20 -1.73 6.30
N THR A 25 -18.73 -1.41 7.50
CA THR A 25 -18.52 -0.03 7.94
C THR A 25 -17.04 0.21 8.22
N VAL A 26 -16.43 1.19 7.56
CA VAL A 26 -15.05 1.62 7.78
C VAL A 26 -15.05 2.86 8.66
N LEU A 27 -14.28 2.82 9.74
CA LEU A 27 -14.07 3.93 10.68
C LEU A 27 -12.62 4.40 10.56
N ALA A 28 -12.40 5.58 9.99
CA ALA A 28 -11.09 6.18 9.78
C ALA A 28 -10.87 7.41 10.68
N ALA A 29 -9.76 7.41 11.42
CA ALA A 29 -9.43 8.51 12.33
C ALA A 29 -9.00 9.81 11.63
N THR A 30 -8.52 9.71 10.40
CA THR A 30 -8.10 10.83 9.56
C THR A 30 -9.29 11.44 8.82
N ASP A 31 -9.17 12.70 8.40
CA ASP A 31 -10.25 13.43 7.71
C ASP A 31 -10.59 12.85 6.33
N GLN A 32 -9.67 12.06 5.75
CA GLN A 32 -9.87 11.29 4.53
C GLN A 32 -9.35 9.85 4.70
N ILE A 33 -9.82 8.94 3.85
CA ILE A 33 -9.16 7.65 3.64
C ILE A 33 -7.84 7.85 2.88
N LEU A 34 -6.94 6.86 2.95
CA LEU A 34 -5.61 6.92 2.34
C LEU A 34 -4.91 8.28 2.61
N PRO A 35 -4.62 8.62 3.88
CA PRO A 35 -4.17 9.96 4.27
C PRO A 35 -2.79 10.38 3.70
N ARG A 36 -2.09 9.47 3.01
CA ARG A 36 -0.83 9.74 2.32
C ARG A 36 -1.01 10.04 0.82
N GLU A 37 -2.22 9.84 0.31
CA GLU A 37 -2.57 10.06 -1.09
C GLU A 37 -3.22 11.44 -1.28
N GLU A 38 -3.25 11.91 -2.53
CA GLU A 38 -3.86 13.20 -2.88
C GLU A 38 -5.36 13.21 -2.52
N PRO A 39 -5.90 14.34 -2.02
CA PRO A 39 -7.31 14.45 -1.63
C PRO A 39 -8.29 14.06 -2.75
N GLU A 40 -7.99 14.41 -4.00
CA GLU A 40 -8.82 14.09 -5.16
C GLU A 40 -8.91 12.58 -5.40
N ILE A 41 -7.80 11.86 -5.21
CA ILE A 41 -7.74 10.41 -5.36
C ILE A 41 -8.48 9.72 -4.20
N ALA A 42 -8.23 10.17 -2.97
CA ALA A 42 -8.92 9.64 -1.79
C ALA A 42 -10.44 9.85 -1.88
N GLN A 43 -10.87 11.03 -2.32
CA GLN A 43 -12.28 11.36 -2.48
C GLN A 43 -12.95 10.51 -3.57
N GLU A 44 -12.30 10.34 -4.71
CA GLU A 44 -12.87 9.54 -5.79
C GLU A 44 -12.95 8.06 -5.42
N LEU A 45 -11.90 7.48 -4.82
CA LEU A 45 -11.96 6.12 -4.31
C LEU A 45 -13.09 5.96 -3.27
N GLN A 46 -13.25 6.92 -2.36
CA GLN A 46 -14.32 6.88 -1.36
C GLN A 46 -15.71 6.86 -2.02
N ARG A 47 -15.92 7.60 -3.12
CA ARG A 47 -17.17 7.55 -3.89
C ARG A 47 -17.38 6.18 -4.54
N CYS A 48 -16.35 5.61 -5.16
CA CYS A 48 -16.43 4.28 -5.77
C CYS A 48 -16.80 3.21 -4.73
N LEU A 49 -16.11 3.19 -3.59
CA LEU A 49 -16.37 2.23 -2.51
C LEU A 49 -17.77 2.43 -1.89
N ALA A 50 -18.21 3.67 -1.74
CA ALA A 50 -19.57 3.95 -1.27
C ALA A 50 -20.65 3.50 -2.27
N ALA A 51 -20.40 3.63 -3.57
CA ALA A 51 -21.29 3.12 -4.61
C ALA A 51 -21.40 1.58 -4.62
N GLU A 52 -20.38 0.89 -4.10
CA GLU A 52 -20.39 -0.57 -3.84
C GLU A 52 -21.08 -0.95 -2.51
N GLY A 53 -21.59 0.03 -1.75
CA GLY A 53 -22.34 -0.19 -0.52
C GLY A 53 -21.50 -0.17 0.76
N LEU A 54 -20.22 0.21 0.71
CA LEU A 54 -19.42 0.40 1.92
C LEU A 54 -19.84 1.70 2.63
N ALA A 55 -20.11 1.62 3.93
CA ALA A 55 -20.28 2.82 4.76
C ALA A 55 -18.93 3.29 5.28
N ILE A 56 -18.48 4.49 4.91
CA ILE A 56 -17.15 5.01 5.30
C ILE A 56 -17.33 6.29 6.11
N HIS A 57 -16.83 6.28 7.35
CA HIS A 57 -16.82 7.44 8.24
C HIS A 57 -15.38 7.88 8.49
N THR A 58 -15.05 9.11 8.08
CA THR A 58 -13.75 9.75 8.33
C THR A 58 -13.83 10.75 9.49
N GLY A 59 -12.68 11.15 10.03
CA GLY A 59 -12.59 12.04 11.18
C GLY A 59 -13.21 11.45 12.45
N VAL A 60 -13.21 10.12 12.59
CA VAL A 60 -13.82 9.42 13.73
C VAL A 60 -12.80 8.99 14.76
N ARG A 61 -13.05 9.27 16.04
CA ARG A 61 -12.28 8.72 17.14
C ARG A 61 -13.02 7.53 17.74
N VAL A 62 -12.56 6.32 17.47
CA VAL A 62 -13.06 5.12 18.16
C VAL A 62 -12.66 5.19 19.63
N GLU A 63 -13.64 5.03 20.52
CA GLU A 63 -13.43 5.15 21.98
C GLU A 63 -13.44 3.80 22.68
N LYS A 64 -14.31 2.89 22.25
CA LYS A 64 -14.46 1.58 22.89
C LYS A 64 -15.03 0.55 21.93
N VAL A 65 -14.49 -0.66 22.01
CA VAL A 65 -15.07 -1.89 21.45
C VAL A 65 -15.54 -2.74 22.62
N SER A 66 -16.80 -3.17 22.60
CA SER A 66 -17.39 -4.05 23.60
C SER A 66 -18.15 -5.20 22.96
N ALA A 67 -18.43 -6.27 23.71
CA ALA A 67 -19.32 -7.33 23.27
C ALA A 67 -20.66 -7.23 24.02
N ARG A 68 -21.78 -7.33 23.30
CA ARG A 68 -23.14 -7.35 23.85
C ARG A 68 -23.98 -8.37 23.08
N SER A 69 -24.58 -9.32 23.79
CA SER A 69 -25.50 -10.32 23.20
C SER A 69 -24.93 -11.03 21.96
N GLY A 70 -23.64 -11.39 22.00
CA GLY A 70 -22.94 -12.05 20.88
C GLY A 70 -22.45 -11.13 19.76
N GLN A 71 -22.84 -9.85 19.76
CA GLN A 71 -22.38 -8.84 18.79
C GLN A 71 -21.23 -8.01 19.35
N LYS A 72 -20.40 -7.46 18.46
CA LYS A 72 -19.40 -6.43 18.79
C LYS A 72 -20.00 -5.06 18.56
N VAL A 73 -19.85 -4.16 19.53
CA VAL A 73 -20.31 -2.78 19.47
C VAL A 73 -19.10 -1.87 19.48
N VAL A 74 -18.92 -1.10 18.41
CA VAL A 74 -17.85 -0.11 18.28
C VAL A 74 -18.45 1.27 18.49
N THR A 75 -18.04 1.94 19.56
CA THR A 75 -18.46 3.32 19.87
C THR A 75 -17.39 4.30 19.42
N PHE A 76 -17.81 5.41 18.83
CA PHE A 76 -16.90 6.43 18.31
C PHE A 76 -17.49 7.84 18.46
N LEU A 77 -16.62 8.85 18.39
CA LEU A 77 -16.99 10.24 18.23
C LEU A 77 -16.68 10.72 16.82
N GLN A 78 -17.56 11.54 16.27
CA GLN A 78 -17.31 12.33 15.06
C GLN A 78 -17.58 13.80 15.41
N GLY A 79 -16.51 14.56 15.62
CA GLY A 79 -16.60 15.87 16.27
C GLY A 79 -17.20 15.75 17.68
N LYS A 80 -18.34 16.42 17.92
CA LYS A 80 -19.09 16.34 19.20
C LYS A 80 -20.16 15.25 19.23
N LYS A 81 -20.42 14.58 18.10
CA LYS A 81 -21.48 13.57 17.99
C LYS A 81 -20.94 12.20 18.37
N ARG A 82 -21.64 11.51 19.26
CA ARG A 82 -21.36 10.11 19.62
C ARG A 82 -22.18 9.19 18.74
N GLY A 83 -21.52 8.17 18.18
CA GLY A 83 -22.13 7.12 17.37
C GLY A 83 -21.71 5.74 17.86
N SER A 84 -22.44 4.72 17.39
CA SER A 84 -22.10 3.32 17.60
C SER A 84 -22.50 2.49 16.40
N VAL A 85 -21.71 1.48 16.07
CA VAL A 85 -22.01 0.48 15.05
C VAL A 85 -21.90 -0.90 15.67
N GLU A 86 -22.91 -1.74 15.43
CA GLU A 86 -22.90 -3.14 15.81
C GLU A 86 -22.47 -4.01 14.64
N ALA A 87 -21.67 -5.03 14.90
CA ALA A 87 -21.25 -6.01 13.90
C ALA A 87 -20.86 -7.35 14.53
N SER A 88 -20.94 -8.40 13.73
CA SER A 88 -20.46 -9.73 14.10
C SER A 88 -18.95 -9.79 14.35
N GLN A 89 -18.18 -8.99 13.59
CA GLN A 89 -16.72 -8.96 13.65
C GLN A 89 -16.18 -7.55 13.53
N VAL A 90 -14.99 -7.34 14.10
CA VAL A 90 -14.20 -6.11 14.01
C VAL A 90 -12.80 -6.44 13.49
N LEU A 91 -12.39 -5.79 12.41
CA LEU A 91 -11.04 -5.82 11.88
C LEU A 91 -10.30 -4.56 12.32
N LEU A 92 -9.18 -4.72 13.05
CA LEU A 92 -8.32 -3.61 13.44
C LEU A 92 -7.19 -3.43 12.42
N ALA A 93 -7.29 -2.40 11.60
CA ALA A 93 -6.33 -2.02 10.55
C ALA A 93 -5.83 -0.57 10.73
N ALA A 94 -5.67 -0.13 11.99
CA ALA A 94 -5.35 1.26 12.33
C ALA A 94 -3.87 1.64 12.12
N GLY A 95 -2.99 0.65 11.93
CA GLY A 95 -1.56 0.85 11.73
C GLY A 95 -0.75 -0.39 12.08
N VAL A 96 0.57 -0.24 11.99
CA VAL A 96 1.55 -1.28 12.30
C VAL A 96 2.50 -0.79 13.40
N ARG A 97 2.99 -1.73 14.20
CA ARG A 97 4.01 -1.50 15.24
C ARG A 97 5.21 -2.40 14.96
N ALA A 98 6.41 -1.92 15.27
CA ALA A 98 7.60 -2.74 15.14
C ALA A 98 7.67 -3.86 16.20
N ASN A 99 8.14 -5.03 15.79
CA ASN A 99 8.35 -6.19 16.65
C ASN A 99 9.72 -6.11 17.34
N THR A 100 9.85 -5.29 18.39
CA THR A 100 11.15 -4.96 19.01
C THR A 100 11.26 -5.30 20.49
N GLU A 101 10.19 -5.78 21.14
CA GLU A 101 10.11 -5.94 22.61
C GLU A 101 11.08 -7.01 23.13
N ASP A 102 11.22 -8.15 22.44
CA ASP A 102 11.97 -9.32 22.93
C ASP A 102 13.37 -9.48 22.32
N LEU A 103 13.90 -8.43 21.69
CA LEU A 103 15.19 -8.48 20.99
C LEU A 103 16.41 -8.12 21.86
N GLY A 104 16.21 -7.75 23.13
CA GLY A 104 17.31 -7.35 24.01
C GLY A 104 18.07 -6.09 23.57
N LEU A 105 17.42 -5.22 22.78
CA LEU A 105 18.04 -4.07 22.11
C LEU A 105 18.80 -3.13 23.05
N ALA A 106 18.27 -2.89 24.25
CA ALA A 106 18.93 -2.06 25.25
C ALA A 106 20.31 -2.62 25.66
N LYS A 107 20.41 -3.96 25.84
CA LYS A 107 21.68 -4.64 26.15
C LYS A 107 22.65 -4.58 24.98
N ALA A 108 22.12 -4.52 23.75
CA ALA A 108 22.89 -4.38 22.53
C ALA A 108 23.23 -2.91 22.17
N GLY A 109 22.87 -1.93 23.01
CA GLY A 109 23.13 -0.51 22.74
C GLY A 109 22.30 0.07 21.58
N VAL A 110 21.16 -0.52 21.25
CA VAL A 110 20.26 -0.08 20.17
C VAL A 110 19.10 0.71 20.76
N LYS A 111 18.89 1.94 20.30
CA LYS A 111 17.79 2.79 20.77
C LYS A 111 16.53 2.59 19.94
N LEU A 112 15.39 2.69 20.63
CA LEU A 112 14.07 2.75 20.03
C LEU A 112 13.58 4.20 19.93
N GLY A 113 12.84 4.51 18.87
CA GLY A 113 12.14 5.76 18.65
C GLY A 113 10.67 5.66 19.06
N ARG A 114 9.85 6.55 18.47
CA ARG A 114 8.40 6.51 18.67
C ARG A 114 7.83 5.18 18.22
N ASN A 115 6.78 4.71 18.89
CA ASN A 115 6.05 3.47 18.58
C ASN A 115 6.93 2.20 18.51
N GLY A 116 8.12 2.21 19.13
CA GLY A 116 9.00 1.04 19.20
C GLY A 116 9.83 0.77 17.94
N PHE A 117 9.88 1.69 16.98
CA PHE A 117 10.75 1.55 15.80
C PHE A 117 12.23 1.69 16.18
N ILE A 118 13.12 0.93 15.55
CA ILE A 118 14.57 1.04 15.75
C ILE A 118 15.06 2.35 15.15
N GLN A 119 15.83 3.12 15.92
CA GLN A 119 16.46 4.34 15.41
C GLN A 119 17.66 3.96 14.55
N VAL A 120 17.70 4.49 13.33
CA VAL A 120 18.82 4.34 12.41
C VAL A 120 19.15 5.67 11.75
N ASN A 121 20.41 5.85 11.37
CA ASN A 121 20.83 6.95 10.52
C ASN A 121 20.40 6.72 9.05
N GLN A 122 20.83 7.61 8.14
CA GLN A 122 20.53 7.51 6.71
C GLN A 122 21.14 6.26 6.02
N PHE A 123 22.13 5.65 6.65
CA PHE A 123 22.84 4.45 6.19
C PHE A 123 22.34 3.16 6.85
N TYR A 124 21.21 3.22 7.59
CA TYR A 124 20.60 2.08 8.30
C TYR A 124 21.38 1.57 9.51
N GLN A 125 22.40 2.31 9.96
CA GLN A 125 23.18 1.98 11.16
C GLN A 125 22.47 2.51 12.41
N THR A 126 22.45 1.70 13.47
CA THR A 126 21.91 2.09 14.78
C THR A 126 22.94 2.89 15.60
N ASP A 127 22.60 3.25 16.85
CA ASP A 127 23.57 3.81 17.81
C ASP A 127 24.73 2.84 18.12
N ASN A 128 24.52 1.53 17.98
CA ASN A 128 25.61 0.58 18.01
C ASN A 128 26.23 0.49 16.60
N PRO A 129 27.52 0.82 16.42
CA PRO A 129 28.15 0.85 15.10
C PRO A 129 28.19 -0.51 14.40
N ASN A 130 28.05 -1.61 15.14
CA ASN A 130 28.06 -2.98 14.61
C ASN A 130 26.65 -3.52 14.33
N ILE A 131 25.60 -2.73 14.53
CA ILE A 131 24.22 -3.17 14.35
C ILE A 131 23.50 -2.26 13.36
N PHE A 132 22.89 -2.89 12.36
CA PHE A 132 22.09 -2.26 11.32
C PHE A 132 20.66 -2.80 11.38
N ALA A 133 19.69 -1.99 10.94
CA ALA A 133 18.29 -2.38 10.88
C ALA A 133 17.62 -1.83 9.61
N ALA A 134 16.74 -2.63 9.02
CA ALA A 134 16.04 -2.35 7.77
C ALA A 134 14.64 -2.98 7.78
N GLY A 135 13.75 -2.45 6.95
CA GLY A 135 12.37 -2.88 6.81
C GLY A 135 11.43 -2.24 7.83
N ASP A 136 10.32 -2.91 8.09
CA ASP A 136 9.23 -2.36 8.91
C ASP A 136 9.66 -1.99 10.33
N CYS A 137 10.72 -2.62 10.86
CA CYS A 137 11.25 -2.31 12.18
C CYS A 137 11.85 -0.90 12.29
N VAL A 138 12.23 -0.25 11.19
CA VAL A 138 12.73 1.14 11.19
C VAL A 138 11.63 2.19 10.91
N GLY A 139 10.42 1.74 10.53
CA GLY A 139 9.23 2.60 10.46
C GLY A 139 9.23 3.68 9.38
N LYS A 140 10.13 3.62 8.38
CA LYS A 140 10.21 4.61 7.30
C LYS A 140 9.07 4.44 6.29
N MET A 141 8.92 3.24 5.71
CA MET A 141 7.81 2.90 4.81
C MET A 141 7.61 1.39 4.78
N ALA A 142 6.48 0.91 5.30
CA ALA A 142 6.16 -0.51 5.39
C ALA A 142 5.66 -1.06 4.04
N LEU A 143 6.59 -1.38 3.15
CA LEU A 143 6.38 -2.03 1.87
C LEU A 143 7.47 -3.10 1.69
N GLU A 144 7.09 -4.28 1.20
CA GLU A 144 8.02 -5.39 1.01
C GLU A 144 9.19 -5.02 0.09
N THR A 145 8.91 -4.35 -1.03
CA THR A 145 9.94 -3.90 -1.99
C THR A 145 10.91 -2.88 -1.36
N VAL A 146 10.40 -2.04 -0.46
CA VAL A 146 11.23 -1.10 0.30
C VAL A 146 12.09 -1.86 1.29
N ALA A 147 11.52 -2.76 2.09
CA ALA A 147 12.25 -3.56 3.06
C ALA A 147 13.37 -4.38 2.40
N ALA A 148 13.11 -4.99 1.24
CA ALA A 148 14.12 -5.69 0.45
C ALA A 148 15.26 -4.75 0.04
N LYS A 149 14.94 -3.55 -0.48
CA LYS A 149 15.95 -2.57 -0.88
C LYS A 149 16.74 -2.02 0.31
N GLU A 150 16.07 -1.71 1.41
CA GLU A 150 16.69 -1.29 2.66
C GLU A 150 17.64 -2.36 3.20
N GLY A 151 17.24 -3.64 3.15
CA GLY A 151 18.07 -4.76 3.58
C GLY A 151 19.37 -4.87 2.78
N VAL A 152 19.30 -4.73 1.45
CA VAL A 152 20.49 -4.67 0.60
C VAL A 152 21.40 -3.51 1.00
N LEU A 153 20.84 -2.31 1.17
CA LEU A 153 21.62 -1.12 1.52
C LEU A 153 22.24 -1.23 2.92
N ALA A 154 21.51 -1.78 3.89
CA ALA A 154 22.01 -2.02 5.24
C ALA A 154 23.16 -3.03 5.23
N ALA A 155 23.04 -4.13 4.49
CA ALA A 155 24.11 -5.11 4.35
C ALA A 155 25.35 -4.53 3.66
N GLU A 156 25.18 -3.79 2.56
CA GLU A 156 26.28 -3.11 1.87
C GLU A 156 26.99 -2.12 2.80
N ASN A 157 26.25 -1.28 3.53
CA ASN A 157 26.82 -0.31 4.47
C ASN A 157 27.46 -0.98 5.70
N ALA A 158 27.02 -2.18 6.10
CA ALA A 158 27.63 -2.93 7.19
C ALA A 158 28.97 -3.56 6.80
N LEU A 159 29.12 -3.96 5.53
CA LEU A 159 30.31 -4.64 5.00
C LEU A 159 31.32 -3.69 4.34
N THR A 160 30.95 -2.44 4.10
CA THR A 160 31.77 -1.45 3.40
C THR A 160 31.73 -0.08 4.09
N ILE A 161 32.26 0.96 3.47
CA ILE A 161 32.14 2.33 3.99
C ILE A 161 30.69 2.81 3.78
N PRO A 162 29.95 3.23 4.83
CA PRO A 162 28.56 3.64 4.73
C PRO A 162 28.38 4.88 3.84
N VAL A 163 27.92 4.68 2.61
CA VAL A 163 27.67 5.77 1.63
C VAL A 163 26.34 5.60 0.89
N ARG A 164 25.64 4.47 1.05
CA ARG A 164 24.45 4.15 0.27
C ARG A 164 23.17 4.49 1.03
N THR A 165 22.24 5.17 0.38
CA THR A 165 20.96 5.60 0.97
C THR A 165 19.79 5.33 0.01
N LEU A 166 18.56 5.31 0.54
CA LEU A 166 17.34 5.24 -0.28
C LEU A 166 16.64 6.60 -0.33
N ASN A 167 16.23 7.00 -1.54
CA ASN A 167 15.36 8.16 -1.71
C ASN A 167 13.89 7.71 -1.72
N TYR A 168 13.20 7.94 -0.59
CA TYR A 168 11.80 7.56 -0.40
C TYR A 168 10.81 8.39 -1.26
N ASP A 169 11.26 9.51 -1.84
CA ASP A 169 10.43 10.34 -2.73
C ASP A 169 10.20 9.69 -4.11
N HIS A 170 10.80 8.55 -4.41
CA HIS A 170 10.63 7.87 -5.70
C HIS A 170 10.12 6.45 -5.54
N VAL A 171 9.67 6.08 -4.34
CA VAL A 171 9.13 4.74 -4.09
C VAL A 171 7.69 4.66 -4.62
N PRO A 172 7.39 3.74 -5.56
CA PRO A 172 6.04 3.47 -5.99
C PRO A 172 5.24 2.75 -4.90
N ARG A 173 3.95 3.03 -4.82
CA ARG A 173 3.00 2.41 -3.90
C ARG A 173 1.71 2.08 -4.65
N ALA A 174 1.04 1.02 -4.22
CA ALA A 174 -0.24 0.62 -4.76
C ALA A 174 -1.20 0.20 -3.62
N VAL A 175 -2.48 0.40 -3.86
CA VAL A 175 -3.59 -0.11 -3.05
C VAL A 175 -4.50 -0.89 -3.99
N PHE A 176 -4.72 -2.16 -3.67
CA PHE A 176 -5.37 -3.15 -4.53
C PHE A 176 -6.89 -3.18 -4.34
N THR A 177 -7.50 -2.01 -4.23
CA THR A 177 -8.96 -1.85 -4.36
C THR A 177 -9.38 -1.90 -5.83
N ASN A 178 -10.69 -1.88 -6.10
CA ASN A 178 -11.28 -1.66 -7.40
C ASN A 178 -12.14 -0.38 -7.36
N PRO A 179 -11.77 0.71 -8.04
CA PRO A 179 -10.54 0.88 -8.82
C PRO A 179 -9.28 0.85 -7.93
N GLN A 180 -8.15 0.49 -8.55
CA GLN A 180 -6.85 0.47 -7.90
C GLN A 180 -6.32 1.90 -7.73
N VAL A 181 -5.59 2.14 -6.64
CA VAL A 181 -4.87 3.40 -6.45
C VAL A 181 -3.37 3.11 -6.57
N ALA A 182 -2.68 3.89 -7.39
CA ALA A 182 -1.23 3.82 -7.51
C ALA A 182 -0.64 5.23 -7.41
N SER A 183 0.49 5.35 -6.73
CA SER A 183 1.21 6.62 -6.61
C SER A 183 2.72 6.43 -6.59
N VAL A 184 3.41 7.47 -7.03
CA VAL A 184 4.86 7.63 -6.89
C VAL A 184 5.08 9.01 -6.28
N ALA A 185 6.09 9.11 -5.43
CA ALA A 185 6.45 10.33 -4.71
C ALA A 185 5.59 10.71 -3.50
N SER A 186 6.17 11.62 -2.71
CA SER A 186 5.61 12.09 -1.45
C SER A 186 4.81 13.38 -1.64
N LEU A 187 3.57 13.38 -1.15
CA LEU A 187 2.69 14.54 -1.08
C LEU A 187 3.37 15.74 -0.38
N LYS A 188 4.17 15.47 0.66
CA LYS A 188 4.80 16.51 1.49
C LYS A 188 5.77 17.39 0.67
N LYS A 189 6.51 16.80 -0.26
CA LYS A 189 7.45 17.54 -1.10
C LYS A 189 6.75 18.39 -2.16
N ARG A 190 5.66 17.90 -2.75
CA ARG A 190 4.82 18.68 -3.69
C ARG A 190 4.29 19.96 -3.04
N ARG A 191 3.87 19.90 -1.76
CA ARG A 191 3.41 21.08 -1.01
C ARG A 191 4.54 22.04 -0.63
N CYS A 192 5.71 21.53 -0.22
CA CYS A 192 6.82 22.38 0.22
C CYS A 192 7.64 22.99 -0.93
N ALA A 193 7.65 22.38 -2.11
CA ALA A 193 8.52 22.81 -3.21
C ALA A 193 8.07 24.12 -3.88
N GLY A 194 6.93 24.70 -3.53
CA GLY A 194 6.40 25.91 -4.18
C GLY A 194 6.25 25.76 -5.71
N SER A 195 6.40 24.54 -6.23
CA SER A 195 6.32 24.24 -7.64
C SER A 195 4.88 24.51 -8.05
N THR A 196 4.69 25.64 -8.74
CA THR A 196 3.55 25.96 -9.60
C THR A 196 2.89 24.67 -10.03
N HIS A 197 1.61 24.51 -9.69
CA HIS A 197 0.72 23.45 -10.14
C HIS A 197 1.29 22.80 -11.42
N ALA A 198 2.00 21.68 -11.29
CA ALA A 198 2.17 20.81 -12.45
C ALA A 198 0.74 20.57 -12.92
N PRO A 199 0.40 20.87 -14.20
CA PRO A 199 -0.97 20.82 -14.64
C PRO A 199 -1.52 19.44 -14.29
N VAL A 200 -2.45 19.42 -13.33
CA VAL A 200 -3.26 18.25 -13.09
C VAL A 200 -4.08 18.16 -14.36
N ALA A 201 -3.73 17.22 -15.23
CA ALA A 201 -4.55 16.88 -16.38
C ALA A 201 -5.52 15.81 -15.88
N PRO A 202 -6.75 16.16 -15.47
CA PRO A 202 -7.77 15.16 -15.25
C PRO A 202 -8.09 14.53 -16.60
N SER A 203 -7.50 13.38 -16.89
CA SER A 203 -8.09 12.49 -17.88
C SER A 203 -9.21 11.74 -17.17
N LEU A 204 -10.46 12.13 -17.45
CA LEU A 204 -11.61 11.30 -17.16
C LEU A 204 -11.44 10.02 -17.98
N TRP A 205 -10.91 8.98 -17.33
CA TRP A 205 -10.86 7.65 -17.91
C TRP A 205 -12.30 7.17 -18.04
N SER A 206 -12.79 7.05 -19.29
CA SER A 206 -14.05 6.34 -19.56
C SER A 206 -13.84 4.86 -19.23
N PRO A 207 -14.58 4.27 -18.27
CA PRO A 207 -14.39 2.88 -17.92
C PRO A 207 -14.64 2.03 -19.17
N TYR A 208 -13.59 1.33 -19.62
CA TYR A 208 -13.71 0.31 -20.62
C TYR A 208 -14.50 -0.86 -20.00
N ARG A 209 -15.83 -0.77 -19.96
CA ARG A 209 -16.71 -1.90 -19.63
C ARG A 209 -16.62 -2.89 -20.77
N ARG A 210 -15.65 -3.80 -20.74
CA ARG A 210 -15.82 -5.10 -21.41
C ARG A 210 -16.59 -5.99 -20.44
N PRO A 211 -17.79 -6.45 -20.80
CA PRO A 211 -18.39 -7.57 -20.10
C PRO A 211 -17.40 -8.75 -20.13
N TRP A 212 -17.26 -9.43 -19.00
CA TRP A 212 -16.59 -10.72 -18.97
C TRP A 212 -17.37 -11.68 -19.89
N PRO A 213 -16.73 -12.38 -20.85
CA PRO A 213 -17.45 -13.30 -21.73
C PRO A 213 -18.03 -14.43 -20.88
N SER A 214 -19.34 -14.63 -20.94
CA SER A 214 -20.04 -15.62 -20.11
C SER A 214 -19.85 -17.06 -20.61
N THR A 215 -19.18 -17.30 -21.75
CA THR A 215 -18.89 -18.66 -22.24
C THR A 215 -17.57 -18.78 -22.98
N ARG A 216 -16.86 -19.91 -22.76
CA ARG A 216 -15.54 -20.27 -23.32
C ARG A 216 -15.51 -20.46 -24.85
N ARG A 217 -16.65 -20.37 -25.55
CA ARG A 217 -16.75 -20.66 -27.00
C ARG A 217 -16.48 -19.46 -27.91
N GLU A 218 -16.54 -18.22 -27.41
CA GLU A 218 -16.27 -17.02 -28.23
C GLU A 218 -14.77 -16.68 -28.35
N GLU A 219 -13.92 -17.31 -27.54
CA GLU A 219 -12.49 -16.99 -27.48
C GLU A 219 -11.72 -17.49 -28.71
N SER A 220 -12.07 -18.66 -29.28
CA SER A 220 -11.29 -19.26 -30.37
C SER A 220 -11.49 -18.59 -31.74
N SER A 221 -12.63 -17.97 -31.98
CA SER A 221 -12.97 -17.32 -33.26
C SER A 221 -12.47 -15.87 -33.38
N ARG A 222 -11.95 -15.28 -32.28
CA ARG A 222 -11.47 -13.89 -32.24
C ARG A 222 -9.96 -13.70 -32.48
N TRP A 223 -9.16 -14.77 -32.40
CA TRP A 223 -7.71 -14.68 -32.64
C TRP A 223 -7.33 -14.59 -34.12
N SER A 224 -8.25 -14.87 -35.04
CA SER A 224 -8.01 -14.87 -36.50
C SER A 224 -8.31 -13.53 -37.19
N SER A 225 -8.72 -12.49 -36.46
CA SER A 225 -9.15 -11.21 -37.05
C SER A 225 -8.68 -9.98 -36.26
N ILE A 226 -7.36 -9.85 -36.11
CA ILE A 226 -6.73 -8.58 -35.71
C ILE A 226 -6.20 -7.90 -36.98
N PRO A 227 -6.70 -6.72 -37.38
CA PRO A 227 -6.11 -5.94 -38.47
C PRO A 227 -4.77 -5.33 -38.01
N ALA A 228 -3.79 -5.32 -38.93
CA ALA A 228 -2.46 -4.75 -38.69
C ALA A 228 -2.53 -3.25 -38.34
N VAL A 229 -1.82 -2.87 -37.28
CA VAL A 229 -1.70 -1.48 -36.81
C VAL A 229 -0.65 -0.72 -37.66
N PRO A 230 -0.87 0.57 -38.03
CA PRO A 230 0.07 1.32 -38.87
C PRO A 230 1.44 1.55 -38.22
N ARG A 231 2.51 1.42 -39.03
CA ARG A 231 3.94 1.58 -38.65
C ARG A 231 4.36 3.05 -38.45
N SER A 232 3.89 3.71 -37.39
CA SER A 232 4.46 5.01 -36.98
C SER A 232 4.42 5.25 -35.48
N TRP A 233 4.87 4.26 -34.69
CA TRP A 233 5.24 4.46 -33.28
C TRP A 233 6.56 3.72 -33.05
N ALA A 234 7.63 4.48 -32.83
CA ALA A 234 8.95 3.94 -32.52
C ALA A 234 8.93 3.35 -31.10
N TYR A 235 8.98 2.03 -31.01
CA TYR A 235 9.27 1.32 -29.76
C TYR A 235 10.79 1.25 -29.57
N ILE A 236 11.26 1.75 -28.43
CA ILE A 236 12.57 1.38 -27.87
C ILE A 236 12.42 -0.06 -27.38
N SER A 237 12.89 -1.02 -28.17
CA SER A 237 12.94 -2.43 -27.80
C SER A 237 14.21 -2.70 -26.98
N PHE A 238 14.05 -3.18 -25.75
CA PHE A 238 15.12 -3.87 -25.02
C PHE A 238 15.24 -5.30 -25.58
N PRO A 239 16.44 -5.78 -25.95
CA PRO A 239 16.60 -7.16 -26.39
C PRO A 239 16.46 -8.12 -25.19
N LEU A 240 15.44 -8.97 -25.25
CA LEU A 240 15.34 -10.18 -24.42
C LEU A 240 16.45 -11.14 -24.84
N ALA A 241 17.31 -11.52 -23.88
CA ALA A 241 18.31 -12.55 -24.07
C ALA A 241 17.62 -13.90 -24.38
N GLN A 242 17.97 -14.50 -25.52
CA GLN A 242 17.56 -15.85 -25.90
C GLN A 242 18.40 -16.88 -25.10
N PRO A 243 17.80 -17.98 -24.62
CA PRO A 243 18.56 -19.07 -24.02
C PRO A 243 19.37 -19.79 -25.11
N THR A 244 20.70 -19.81 -24.98
CA THR A 244 21.57 -20.57 -25.87
C THR A 244 21.52 -22.06 -25.52
N SER A 245 21.03 -22.87 -26.45
CA SER A 245 21.15 -24.32 -26.41
C SER A 245 22.60 -24.72 -26.71
N SER A 246 23.37 -25.04 -25.67
CA SER A 246 24.68 -25.69 -25.87
C SER A 246 24.52 -27.21 -25.90
N THR A 247 24.51 -27.78 -27.10
CA THR A 247 24.82 -29.20 -27.33
C THR A 247 26.31 -29.42 -27.04
N ARG A 248 26.64 -30.19 -25.98
CA ARG A 248 27.97 -30.77 -25.82
C ARG A 248 28.00 -32.16 -26.48
N PRO A 249 29.00 -32.48 -27.31
CA PRO A 249 29.20 -33.84 -27.78
C PRO A 249 29.77 -34.73 -26.66
N ARG A 250 29.23 -35.95 -26.53
CA ARG A 250 29.83 -37.03 -25.74
C ARG A 250 31.13 -37.48 -26.42
N SER A 251 32.21 -37.52 -25.68
CA SER A 251 33.40 -38.31 -25.99
C SER A 251 33.58 -39.41 -24.94
N ARG A 252 34.10 -40.54 -25.43
CA ARG A 252 34.33 -41.82 -24.77
C ARG A 252 35.14 -41.74 -23.48
#